data_AF-F6UIK7-F1
#
_entry.id   AF-F6UIK7-F1
#
_cell.length_a   1.000
_cell.length_b   1.000
_cell.length_c   1.000
_cell.angle_alpha   90.00
_cell.angle_beta   90.00
_cell.angle_gamma   90.00
#
_symmetry.space_group_name_H-M   'P 1'
#
loop_
_entity.id
_entity.type
_entity.pdbx_description
1 polymer ?
#
loop_
_entity_poly.entity_id
_entity_poly.type
_entity_poly.pdbx_seq_one_letter_code
_entity_poly.pdbx_strand_id
1 'polypeptide(L)'
;MFKVMRWSAGSASLSLLSFKVYASGKKEKRDKCSVRVDELSLYSIPNFESKYVEEPRSPLEEGISQLRKYAGPYTYWFQDAYNKTKPTVDAAIQQGIASCEILQNPPPGFLPRLGVIGFSGILGYFFARGSKLKKLVYPIGFMSITASVYYPQEAFEFAQVNGEKLYDWGLRVFIILEDVWKTYFKMDANQEKAEDVKHSSKQRK
;
A
#
# COMPACT_ATOMS: atom_id res chain seq x y z
N MET A 1 2.99 36.87 2.57
CA MET A 1 2.23 36.23 3.67
C MET A 1 1.95 34.80 3.27
N PHE A 2 2.59 33.81 3.89
CA PHE A 2 2.38 32.39 3.59
C PHE A 2 1.87 31.68 4.86
N LYS A 3 0.67 31.11 4.78
CA LYS A 3 -0.02 30.45 5.89
C LYS A 3 0.39 28.98 5.92
N VAL A 4 1.17 28.61 6.93
CA VAL A 4 1.62 27.22 7.15
C VAL A 4 0.52 26.47 7.89
N MET A 5 -0.04 25.45 7.25
CA MET A 5 -1.06 24.59 7.86
C MET A 5 -0.38 23.45 8.60
N ARG A 6 -0.29 23.57 9.93
CA ARG A 6 0.32 22.57 10.82
C ARG A 6 -0.69 21.45 11.09
N TRP A 7 -0.47 20.27 10.53
CA TRP A 7 -1.24 19.06 10.86
C TRP A 7 -0.70 18.50 12.18
N SER A 8 -1.42 18.71 13.28
CA SER A 8 -1.17 18.00 14.52
C SER A 8 -1.80 16.60 14.41
N ALA A 9 -0.97 15.57 14.44
CA ALA A 9 -1.40 14.20 14.67
C ALA A 9 -1.95 14.10 16.10
N GLY A 10 -3.28 14.15 16.23
CA GLY A 10 -3.95 13.78 17.47
C GLY A 10 -3.82 12.27 17.65
N SER A 11 -2.99 11.85 18.61
CA SER A 11 -2.95 10.45 19.06
C SER A 11 -4.34 10.08 19.58
N ALA A 12 -5.02 9.18 18.87
CA ALA A 12 -6.27 8.59 19.32
C ALA A 12 -5.96 7.65 20.49
N SER A 13 -6.16 8.12 21.72
CA SER A 13 -6.10 7.30 22.91
C SER A 13 -7.24 6.26 22.85
N LEU A 14 -6.88 5.03 22.48
CA LEU A 14 -7.77 3.87 22.52
C LEU A 14 -8.05 3.55 24.00
N SER A 15 -9.22 3.96 24.48
CA SER A 15 -9.66 3.66 25.84
C SER A 15 -9.97 2.16 25.94
N LEU A 16 -9.18 1.44 26.74
CA LEU A 16 -9.38 0.04 27.10
C LEU A 16 -10.69 -0.10 27.87
N LEU A 17 -11.76 -0.55 27.21
CA LEU A 17 -12.99 -1.02 27.86
C LEU A 17 -12.70 -2.36 28.52
N SER A 18 -12.30 -2.33 29.80
CA SER A 18 -12.17 -3.52 30.64
C SER A 18 -13.56 -4.05 31.00
N PHE A 19 -13.98 -5.13 30.34
CA PHE A 19 -15.21 -5.86 30.65
C PHE A 19 -15.05 -6.62 31.98
N LYS A 20 -15.69 -6.15 33.04
CA LYS A 20 -15.73 -6.86 34.33
C LYS A 20 -16.77 -7.98 34.24
N VAL A 21 -16.30 -9.22 34.15
CA VAL A 21 -17.13 -10.42 34.32
C VAL A 21 -17.55 -10.50 35.79
N TYR A 22 -18.85 -10.35 36.06
CA TYR A 22 -19.41 -10.65 37.37
C TYR A 22 -19.63 -12.17 37.46
N ALA A 23 -18.70 -12.86 38.13
CA ALA A 23 -19.00 -14.20 38.64
C ALA A 23 -19.98 -14.01 39.81
N SER A 24 -21.21 -14.48 39.62
CA SER A 24 -22.26 -14.51 40.64
C SER A 24 -21.85 -15.49 41.75
N GLY A 25 -21.07 -15.00 42.71
CA GLY A 25 -20.77 -15.69 43.95
C GLY A 25 -22.04 -15.75 44.80
N LYS A 26 -22.80 -16.83 44.68
CA LYS A 26 -23.86 -17.19 45.63
C LYS A 26 -23.21 -17.25 47.02
N LYS A 27 -23.44 -16.23 47.84
CA LYS A 27 -23.13 -16.24 49.27
C LYS A 27 -24.15 -17.14 49.96
N GLU A 28 -23.79 -18.39 50.15
CA GLU A 28 -24.51 -19.29 51.06
C GLU A 28 -23.82 -19.28 52.43
N LYS A 29 -24.64 -19.34 53.47
CA LYS A 29 -24.25 -19.23 54.87
C LYS A 29 -23.32 -20.39 55.25
N ARG A 30 -22.22 -20.08 55.96
CA ARG A 30 -21.35 -21.10 56.55
C ARG A 30 -22.03 -21.71 57.77
N ASP A 31 -22.72 -22.83 57.58
CA ASP A 31 -22.92 -23.80 58.64
C ASP A 31 -21.76 -24.79 58.63
N LYS A 32 -21.19 -25.02 59.81
CA LYS A 32 -20.02 -25.86 60.02
C LYS A 32 -20.38 -27.32 59.68
N CYS A 33 -20.00 -27.78 58.49
CA CYS A 33 -19.96 -29.20 58.17
C CYS A 33 -18.49 -29.60 58.01
N SER A 34 -17.97 -30.36 58.98
CA SER A 34 -16.64 -30.95 58.89
C SER A 34 -16.65 -32.06 57.85
N VAL A 35 -16.28 -31.75 56.61
CA VAL A 35 -15.99 -32.77 55.59
C VAL A 35 -14.62 -33.36 55.90
N ARG A 36 -14.55 -34.70 56.04
CA ARG A 36 -13.31 -35.43 56.35
C ARG A 36 -12.38 -35.40 55.14
N VAL A 37 -11.07 -35.27 55.40
CA VAL A 37 -10.02 -35.21 54.38
C VAL A 37 -9.95 -36.50 53.55
N ASP A 38 -10.42 -37.63 54.10
CA ASP A 38 -10.47 -38.93 53.42
C ASP A 38 -11.48 -39.02 52.26
N GLU A 39 -12.39 -38.04 52.12
CA GLU A 39 -13.30 -37.92 50.96
C GLU A 39 -12.76 -36.97 49.87
N LEU A 40 -11.66 -36.26 50.13
CA LEU A 40 -10.92 -35.46 49.15
C LEU A 40 -9.87 -36.32 48.43
N SER A 41 -10.31 -37.41 47.80
CA SER A 41 -9.44 -38.14 46.87
C SER A 41 -9.12 -37.26 45.66
N LEU A 42 -7.93 -36.64 45.67
CA LEU A 42 -7.37 -35.79 44.61
C LEU A 42 -7.30 -36.46 43.22
N TYR A 43 -7.49 -37.78 43.16
CA TYR A 43 -7.37 -38.59 41.95
C TYR A 43 -8.64 -39.38 41.61
N SER A 44 -9.70 -39.26 42.41
CA SER A 44 -10.98 -39.88 42.06
C SER A 44 -11.72 -38.94 41.12
N ILE A 45 -11.66 -39.25 39.82
CA ILE A 45 -12.48 -38.58 38.82
C ILE A 45 -13.92 -39.05 39.09
N PRO A 46 -14.84 -38.17 39.54
CA PRO A 46 -16.22 -38.58 39.70
C PRO A 46 -16.72 -39.06 38.34
N ASN A 47 -17.34 -40.25 38.29
CA ASN A 47 -18.07 -40.74 37.12
C ASN A 47 -19.31 -39.86 36.92
N PHE A 48 -19.09 -38.61 36.50
CA PHE A 48 -20.11 -37.75 35.95
C PHE A 48 -20.42 -38.35 34.57
N GLU A 49 -21.54 -39.07 34.45
CA GLU A 49 -22.22 -39.15 33.16
C GLU A 49 -22.74 -37.75 32.84
N SER A 50 -21.83 -36.83 32.52
CA SER A 50 -22.17 -35.57 31.91
C SER A 50 -22.63 -35.90 30.50
N LYS A 51 -23.93 -36.18 30.38
CA LYS A 51 -24.61 -36.03 29.10
C LYS A 51 -24.32 -34.59 28.68
N TYR A 52 -23.53 -34.42 27.62
CA TYR A 52 -23.28 -33.12 27.01
C TYR A 52 -24.63 -32.58 26.57
N VAL A 53 -25.26 -31.80 27.44
CA VAL A 53 -26.43 -31.02 27.09
C VAL A 53 -25.86 -29.84 26.36
N GLU A 54 -26.09 -29.82 25.05
CA GLU A 54 -25.77 -28.67 24.22
C GLU A 54 -26.51 -27.47 24.85
N GLU A 55 -25.76 -26.62 25.55
CA GLU A 55 -26.28 -25.44 26.25
C GLU A 55 -27.13 -24.67 25.21
N PRO A 56 -28.41 -24.35 25.49
CA PRO A 56 -29.26 -23.68 24.52
C PRO A 56 -28.55 -22.39 24.07
N ARG A 57 -28.23 -22.31 22.77
CA ARG A 57 -27.32 -21.33 22.18
C ARG A 57 -27.46 -19.98 22.85
N SER A 58 -26.42 -19.59 23.59
CA SER A 58 -26.44 -18.28 24.20
C SER A 58 -26.49 -17.23 23.08
N PRO A 59 -27.19 -16.09 23.28
CA PRO A 59 -27.28 -15.04 22.25
C PRO A 59 -25.89 -14.52 21.82
N LEU A 60 -24.87 -14.68 22.67
CA LEU A 60 -23.47 -14.40 22.36
C LEU A 60 -22.86 -15.43 21.39
N GLU A 61 -23.12 -16.72 21.57
CA GLU A 61 -22.62 -17.77 20.67
C GLU A 61 -23.24 -17.65 19.27
N GLU A 62 -24.53 -17.31 19.18
CA GLU A 62 -25.16 -17.08 17.88
C GLU A 62 -24.56 -15.82 17.20
N GLY A 63 -24.27 -14.76 17.96
CA GLY A 63 -23.58 -13.57 17.45
C GLY A 63 -22.16 -13.86 16.94
N ILE A 64 -21.36 -14.62 17.68
CA ILE A 64 -20.01 -15.04 17.26
C ILE A 64 -20.08 -15.99 16.06
N SER A 65 -21.08 -16.87 16.02
CA SER A 65 -21.33 -17.78 14.90
C SER A 65 -21.69 -17.01 13.62
N GLN A 66 -22.56 -15.99 13.72
CA GLN A 66 -22.90 -15.11 12.62
C GLN A 66 -21.68 -14.32 12.13
N LEU A 67 -20.91 -13.72 13.04
CA LEU A 67 -19.66 -13.03 12.70
C LEU A 67 -18.67 -13.94 11.98
N ARG A 68 -18.51 -15.20 12.42
CA ARG A 68 -17.66 -16.19 11.75
C ARG A 68 -18.16 -16.52 10.35
N LYS A 69 -19.47 -16.68 10.16
CA LYS A 69 -20.07 -16.92 8.84
C LYS A 69 -19.82 -15.75 7.88
N TYR A 70 -19.92 -14.51 8.37
CA TYR A 70 -19.62 -13.33 7.57
C TYR A 70 -18.11 -13.14 7.30
N ALA A 71 -17.25 -13.48 8.26
CA ALA A 71 -15.80 -13.33 8.12
C ALA A 71 -15.14 -14.43 7.27
N GLY A 72 -15.73 -15.64 7.20
CA GLY A 72 -15.23 -16.77 6.42
C GLY A 72 -14.90 -16.47 4.94
N PRO A 73 -15.78 -15.84 4.15
CA PRO A 73 -15.46 -15.49 2.77
C PRO A 73 -14.35 -14.43 2.66
N TYR A 74 -14.22 -13.54 3.65
CA TYR A 74 -13.20 -12.50 3.65
C TYR A 74 -11.79 -13.04 3.92
N THR A 75 -11.67 -14.03 4.81
CA THR A 75 -10.39 -14.71 5.04
C THR A 75 -9.92 -15.47 3.82
N TYR A 76 -10.84 -16.09 3.05
CA TYR A 76 -10.52 -16.75 1.79
C TYR A 76 -9.99 -15.77 0.74
N TRP A 77 -10.66 -14.62 0.57
CA TRP A 77 -10.20 -13.59 -0.37
C TRP A 77 -8.81 -13.06 -0.02
N PHE A 78 -8.54 -12.83 1.27
CA PHE A 78 -7.22 -12.42 1.71
C PHE A 78 -6.15 -13.50 1.52
N GLN A 79 -6.48 -14.76 1.79
CA GLN A 79 -5.55 -15.87 1.55
C GLN A 79 -5.20 -15.98 0.05
N ASP A 80 -6.18 -15.84 -0.83
CA ASP A 80 -5.95 -15.85 -2.28
C ASP A 80 -5.09 -14.67 -2.73
N ALA A 81 -5.42 -13.45 -2.29
CA ALA A 81 -4.64 -12.25 -2.58
C ALA A 81 -3.20 -12.33 -2.03
N TYR A 82 -3.03 -12.90 -0.84
CA TYR A 82 -1.71 -13.13 -0.24
C TYR A 82 -0.93 -14.17 -1.03
N ASN A 83 -1.53 -15.32 -1.36
CA ASN A 83 -0.87 -16.36 -2.16
C ASN A 83 -0.46 -15.85 -3.54
N LYS A 84 -1.23 -14.94 -4.13
CA LYS A 84 -0.92 -14.31 -5.42
C LYS A 84 0.23 -13.32 -5.34
N THR A 85 0.33 -12.55 -4.25
CA THR A 85 1.37 -11.52 -4.08
C THR A 85 2.65 -12.07 -3.47
N LYS A 86 2.57 -13.13 -2.67
CA LYS A 86 3.71 -13.82 -2.06
C LYS A 86 4.85 -14.15 -3.03
N PRO A 87 4.63 -14.82 -4.18
CA PRO A 87 5.72 -15.15 -5.10
C PRO A 87 6.38 -13.91 -5.69
N THR A 88 5.62 -12.84 -5.93
CA THR A 88 6.16 -11.56 -6.42
C THR A 88 7.05 -10.89 -5.38
N VAL A 89 6.63 -10.93 -4.11
CA VAL A 89 7.42 -10.38 -3.00
C VAL A 89 8.67 -11.22 -2.77
N ASP A 90 8.55 -12.55 -2.76
CA ASP A 90 9.68 -13.47 -2.61
C ASP A 90 10.68 -13.28 -3.76
N ALA A 91 10.21 -13.14 -5.00
CA ALA A 91 11.06 -12.85 -6.16
C ALA A 91 11.76 -11.49 -6.02
N ALA A 92 11.07 -10.47 -5.54
CA ALA A 92 11.68 -9.16 -5.29
C ALA A 92 12.73 -9.20 -4.17
N ILE A 93 12.48 -9.97 -3.11
CA ILE A 93 13.45 -10.19 -2.03
C ILE A 93 14.67 -10.95 -2.56
N GLN A 94 14.48 -12.02 -3.32
CA GLN A 94 15.57 -12.78 -3.93
C GLN A 94 16.40 -11.92 -4.90
N GLN A 95 15.74 -11.11 -5.73
CA GLN A 95 16.41 -10.14 -6.59
C GLN A 95 17.20 -9.11 -5.76
N GLY A 96 16.64 -8.66 -4.63
CA GLY A 96 17.32 -7.77 -3.68
C GLY A 96 18.57 -8.42 -3.10
N ILE A 97 18.48 -9.66 -2.63
CA ILE A 97 19.62 -10.43 -2.11
C ILE A 97 20.70 -10.59 -3.19
N ALA A 98 20.32 -11.02 -4.39
CA ALA A 98 21.24 -11.15 -5.52
C ALA A 98 21.93 -9.80 -5.85
N SER A 99 21.20 -8.69 -5.78
CA SER A 99 21.78 -7.36 -5.98
C SER A 99 22.76 -6.97 -4.87
N CYS A 100 22.48 -7.34 -3.62
CA CYS A 100 23.37 -7.12 -2.49
C CYS A 100 24.66 -7.93 -2.62
N GLU A 101 24.59 -9.17 -3.11
CA GLU A 101 25.78 -10.00 -3.36
C GLU A 101 26.68 -9.38 -4.44
N ILE A 102 26.09 -8.80 -5.49
CA ILE A 102 26.81 -8.06 -6.55
C ILE A 102 27.46 -6.78 -5.98
N LEU A 103 26.77 -6.08 -5.07
CA LEU A 103 27.32 -4.91 -4.39
C LEU A 103 28.44 -5.29 -3.39
N GLN A 104 28.37 -6.49 -2.80
CA GLN A 104 29.35 -6.99 -1.85
C GLN A 104 30.63 -7.47 -2.56
N ASN A 105 30.52 -8.08 -3.74
CA ASN A 105 31.65 -8.51 -4.57
C ASN A 105 31.53 -7.94 -6.00
N PRO A 106 31.79 -6.63 -6.20
CA PRO A 106 31.54 -6.00 -7.48
C PRO A 106 32.55 -6.48 -8.53
N PRO A 107 32.11 -6.78 -9.78
CA PRO A 107 33.03 -7.01 -10.88
C PRO A 107 33.88 -5.74 -11.12
N PRO A 108 35.14 -5.90 -11.55
CA PRO A 108 36.07 -4.78 -11.66
C PRO A 108 35.50 -3.68 -12.57
N GLY A 109 35.34 -2.48 -12.01
CA GLY A 109 34.83 -1.32 -12.71
C GLY A 109 33.35 -1.01 -12.51
N PHE A 110 32.53 -1.84 -11.85
CA PHE A 110 31.10 -1.55 -11.65
C PHE A 110 30.83 -0.27 -10.84
N LEU A 111 31.52 -0.07 -9.71
CA LEU A 111 31.31 1.09 -8.84
C LEU A 111 31.71 2.43 -9.48
N PRO A 112 32.88 2.55 -10.16
CA PRO A 112 33.19 3.77 -10.92
C PRO A 112 32.12 4.14 -11.95
N ARG A 113 31.56 3.14 -12.65
CA ARG A 113 30.50 3.32 -13.66
C ARG A 113 29.22 3.86 -13.04
N LEU A 114 28.79 3.21 -11.96
CA LEU A 114 27.63 3.64 -11.19
C LEU A 114 27.83 5.05 -10.63
N GLY A 115 29.05 5.37 -10.19
CA GLY A 115 29.44 6.70 -9.73
C GLY A 115 29.28 7.75 -10.82
N VAL A 116 29.74 7.49 -12.05
CA VAL A 116 29.59 8.41 -13.19
C VAL A 116 28.12 8.60 -13.57
N ILE A 117 27.34 7.52 -13.60
CA ILE A 117 25.88 7.59 -13.86
C ILE A 117 25.18 8.38 -12.75
N GLY A 118 25.48 8.12 -11.48
CA GLY A 118 24.94 8.86 -10.35
C GLY A 118 25.31 10.35 -10.39
N PHE A 119 26.56 10.66 -10.69
CA PHE A 119 27.07 12.02 -10.80
C PHE A 119 26.39 12.79 -11.93
N SER A 120 26.12 12.14 -13.08
CA SER A 120 25.37 12.75 -14.18
C SER A 120 23.95 13.18 -13.75
N GLY A 121 23.28 12.39 -12.90
CA GLY A 121 21.96 12.73 -12.37
C GLY A 121 22.00 13.94 -11.44
N ILE A 122 23.00 14.02 -10.57
CA ILE A 122 23.24 15.18 -9.69
C ILE A 122 23.52 16.43 -10.53
N LEU A 123 24.33 16.29 -11.58
CA LEU A 123 24.62 17.37 -12.51
C LEU A 123 23.36 17.84 -13.26
N GLY A 124 22.52 16.91 -13.72
CA GLY A 124 21.22 17.20 -14.30
C GLY A 124 20.28 17.91 -13.31
N TYR A 125 20.29 17.51 -12.04
CA TYR A 125 19.51 18.17 -11.00
C TYR A 125 19.98 19.60 -10.73
N PHE A 126 21.29 19.84 -10.75
CA PHE A 126 21.88 21.17 -10.59
C PHE A 126 21.49 22.10 -11.75
N PHE A 127 21.44 21.58 -12.98
CA PHE A 127 21.01 22.31 -14.17
C PHE A 127 19.51 22.63 -14.20
N ALA A 128 18.69 21.90 -13.43
CA ALA A 128 17.25 22.08 -13.38
C ALA A 128 16.79 23.30 -12.55
N ARG A 129 17.48 24.44 -12.70
CA ARG A 129 17.18 25.67 -11.96
C ARG A 129 15.86 26.28 -12.45
N GLY A 130 14.93 26.52 -11.52
CA GLY A 130 13.71 27.30 -11.75
C GLY A 130 12.39 26.52 -11.92
N SER A 131 12.39 25.23 -12.30
CA SER A 131 11.13 24.47 -12.51
C SER A 131 11.14 23.08 -11.90
N LYS A 132 10.05 22.72 -11.20
CA LYS A 132 9.87 21.40 -10.55
C LYS A 132 9.81 20.25 -11.56
N LEU A 133 9.29 20.50 -12.77
CA LEU A 133 9.27 19.49 -13.83
C LEU A 133 10.68 19.24 -14.38
N LYS A 134 11.45 20.31 -14.63
CA LYS A 134 12.85 20.20 -15.07
C LYS A 134 13.69 19.42 -14.05
N LYS A 135 13.39 19.56 -12.75
CA LYS A 135 14.08 18.81 -11.69
C LYS A 135 13.90 17.30 -11.76
N LEU A 136 12.88 16.80 -12.44
CA LEU A 136 12.66 15.37 -12.66
C LEU A 136 13.17 14.91 -14.02
N VAL A 137 12.89 15.69 -15.07
CA VAL A 137 13.25 15.29 -16.44
C VAL A 137 14.77 15.33 -16.66
N TYR A 138 15.47 16.33 -16.11
CA TYR A 138 16.91 16.46 -16.32
C TYR A 138 17.72 15.31 -15.70
N PRO A 139 17.56 14.94 -14.41
CA PRO A 139 18.29 13.81 -13.86
C PRO A 139 18.03 12.51 -14.61
N ILE A 140 16.77 12.23 -14.97
CA ILE A 140 16.40 11.02 -15.71
C ILE A 140 17.06 11.01 -17.09
N GLY A 141 17.02 12.14 -17.82
CA GLY A 141 17.64 12.26 -19.13
C GLY A 141 19.17 12.17 -19.09
N PHE A 142 19.81 12.84 -18.13
CA PHE A 142 21.28 12.77 -17.99
C PHE A 142 21.73 11.37 -17.59
N MET A 143 21.05 10.73 -16.63
CA MET A 143 21.34 9.35 -16.24
C MET A 143 21.16 8.38 -17.40
N SER A 144 20.10 8.52 -18.20
CA SER A 144 19.85 7.63 -19.34
C SER A 144 20.90 7.78 -20.45
N ILE A 145 21.32 9.01 -20.76
CA ILE A 145 22.39 9.27 -21.73
C ILE A 145 23.70 8.66 -21.23
N THR A 146 24.08 8.90 -19.97
CA THR A 146 25.30 8.34 -19.40
C THR A 146 25.25 6.81 -19.33
N ALA A 147 24.11 6.22 -18.98
CA ALA A 147 23.92 4.78 -18.99
C ALA A 147 24.02 4.19 -20.41
N SER A 148 23.47 4.87 -21.42
CA SER A 148 23.55 4.42 -22.83
C SER A 148 24.98 4.45 -23.38
N VAL A 149 25.78 5.46 -23.02
CA VAL A 149 27.19 5.53 -23.42
C VAL A 149 28.00 4.43 -22.75
N TYR A 150 27.69 4.13 -21.49
CA TYR A 150 28.47 3.21 -20.68
C TYR A 150 28.07 1.72 -20.89
N TYR A 151 26.80 1.44 -21.18
CA TYR A 151 26.26 0.10 -21.40
C TYR A 151 25.48 0.01 -22.74
N PRO A 152 26.18 0.14 -23.88
CA PRO A 152 25.53 0.16 -25.20
C PRO A 152 24.93 -1.20 -25.60
N GLN A 153 25.51 -2.31 -25.13
CA GLN A 153 25.04 -3.67 -25.45
C GLN A 153 23.67 -3.96 -24.82
N GLU A 154 23.54 -3.64 -23.53
CA GLU A 154 22.27 -3.76 -22.78
C GLU A 154 21.17 -2.85 -23.37
N ALA A 155 21.56 -1.66 -23.83
CA ALA A 155 20.63 -0.73 -24.47
C ALA A 155 20.10 -1.27 -25.81
N PHE A 156 20.94 -1.97 -26.58
CA PHE A 156 20.55 -2.54 -27.86
C PHE A 156 19.60 -3.74 -27.71
N GLU A 157 19.88 -4.65 -26.78
CA GLU A 157 18.99 -5.78 -26.49
C GLU A 157 17.64 -5.32 -25.96
N PHE A 158 17.64 -4.35 -25.04
CA PHE A 158 16.42 -3.73 -24.56
C PHE A 158 15.63 -3.04 -25.67
N ALA A 159 16.31 -2.32 -26.57
CA ALA A 159 15.68 -1.66 -27.71
C ALA A 159 15.08 -2.65 -28.71
N GLN A 160 15.69 -3.81 -28.93
CA GLN A 160 15.10 -4.85 -29.80
C GLN A 160 13.86 -5.48 -29.18
N VAL A 161 13.94 -5.90 -27.91
CA VAL A 161 12.83 -6.64 -27.27
C VAL A 161 11.65 -5.72 -26.95
N ASN A 162 11.92 -4.46 -26.61
CA ASN A 162 10.90 -3.52 -26.15
C ASN A 162 10.61 -2.38 -27.11
N GLY A 163 11.35 -2.23 -28.22
CA GLY A 163 11.23 -1.10 -29.15
C GLY A 163 9.83 -0.95 -29.73
N GLU A 164 9.23 -2.03 -30.22
CA GLU A 164 7.89 -2.00 -30.81
C GLU A 164 6.81 -1.64 -29.78
N LYS A 165 6.91 -2.21 -28.58
CA LYS A 165 5.96 -1.94 -27.48
C LYS A 165 6.08 -0.50 -26.97
N LEU A 166 7.30 0.02 -26.86
CA LEU A 166 7.56 1.39 -26.47
C LEU A 166 7.09 2.38 -27.54
N TYR A 167 7.24 2.04 -28.82
CA TYR A 167 6.74 2.85 -29.93
C TYR A 167 5.21 2.92 -29.91
N ASP A 168 4.52 1.79 -29.79
CA ASP A 168 3.06 1.71 -29.74
C ASP A 168 2.48 2.40 -28.48
N TRP A 169 3.11 2.19 -27.32
CA TRP A 169 2.75 2.91 -26.10
C TRP A 169 2.99 4.42 -26.21
N GLY A 170 4.15 4.82 -26.75
CA GLY A 170 4.50 6.21 -26.98
C GLY A 170 3.53 6.90 -27.93
N LEU A 171 3.13 6.22 -28.99
CA LEU A 171 2.12 6.70 -29.94
C LEU A 171 0.76 6.88 -29.25
N ARG A 172 0.32 5.92 -28.44
CA ARG A 172 -0.91 6.05 -27.64
C ARG A 172 -0.85 7.25 -26.69
N VAL A 173 0.25 7.42 -25.97
CA VAL A 173 0.45 8.55 -25.05
C VAL A 173 0.43 9.88 -25.81
N PHE A 174 1.07 9.95 -26.97
CA PHE A 174 1.07 11.14 -27.82
C PHE A 174 -0.34 11.50 -28.29
N ILE A 175 -1.10 10.53 -28.79
CA ILE A 175 -2.50 10.74 -29.23
C ILE A 175 -3.36 11.25 -28.08
N ILE A 176 -3.25 10.63 -26.89
CA ILE A 176 -4.00 11.06 -25.71
C ILE A 176 -3.63 12.50 -25.33
N LEU A 177 -2.35 12.84 -25.37
CA LEU A 177 -1.88 14.19 -25.04
C LEU A 177 -2.32 15.23 -26.07
N GLU A 178 -2.29 14.89 -27.36
CA GLU A 178 -2.77 15.74 -28.45
C GLU A 178 -4.28 16.02 -28.30
N ASP A 179 -5.07 14.99 -27.97
CA ASP A 179 -6.51 15.14 -27.72
C ASP A 179 -6.79 16.04 -26.51
N VAL A 180 -6.08 15.82 -25.40
CA VAL A 180 -6.13 16.68 -24.22
C VAL A 180 -5.75 18.13 -24.58
N TRP A 181 -4.69 18.34 -25.36
CA TRP A 181 -4.29 19.69 -25.76
C TRP A 181 -5.32 20.38 -26.67
N LYS A 182 -5.87 19.65 -27.66
CA LYS A 182 -6.94 20.18 -28.53
C LYS A 182 -8.21 20.51 -27.74
N THR A 183 -8.56 19.73 -26.73
CA THR A 183 -9.71 20.04 -25.85
C THR A 183 -9.47 21.28 -25.00
N TYR A 184 -8.26 21.48 -24.45
CA TYR A 184 -7.88 22.74 -23.78
C TYR A 184 -8.07 23.96 -24.69
N PHE A 185 -7.50 23.94 -25.90
CA PHE A 185 -7.63 25.07 -26.83
C PHE A 185 -9.08 25.33 -27.28
N LYS A 186 -9.88 24.28 -27.46
CA LYS A 186 -11.31 24.43 -27.77
C LYS A 186 -12.09 25.05 -26.62
N MET A 187 -11.76 24.72 -25.37
CA MET A 187 -12.39 25.32 -24.19
C MET A 187 -12.05 26.81 -24.07
N ASP A 188 -10.78 27.19 -24.25
CA ASP A 188 -10.34 28.58 -24.22
C ASP A 188 -11.03 29.41 -25.32
N ALA A 189 -11.06 28.90 -26.56
CA ALA A 189 -11.70 29.59 -27.69
C ALA A 189 -13.23 29.71 -27.56
N ASN A 190 -13.89 28.78 -26.86
CA ASN A 190 -15.33 28.84 -26.60
C ASN A 190 -15.67 29.80 -25.45
N GLN A 191 -14.79 29.94 -24.44
CA GLN A 191 -14.97 30.91 -23.37
C GLN A 191 -14.84 32.35 -23.90
N GLU A 192 -13.83 32.63 -24.73
CA GLU A 192 -13.63 33.94 -25.34
C GLU A 192 -14.85 34.38 -26.16
N LYS A 193 -15.42 33.47 -26.98
CA LYS A 193 -16.65 33.73 -27.75
C LYS A 193 -17.88 33.94 -26.86
N ALA A 194 -17.98 33.24 -25.73
CA ALA A 194 -19.10 33.38 -24.79
C ALA A 194 -19.06 34.71 -24.02
N GLU A 195 -17.86 35.22 -23.73
CA GLU A 195 -17.68 36.53 -23.09
C GLU A 195 -17.96 37.68 -24.05
N ASP A 196 -17.55 37.57 -25.32
CA ASP A 196 -17.77 38.61 -26.34
C ASP A 196 -19.27 38.75 -26.72
N VAL A 197 -20.01 37.63 -26.81
CA VAL A 197 -21.47 37.64 -27.05
C VAL A 197 -22.24 38.29 -25.89
N LYS A 198 -21.80 38.09 -24.64
CA LYS A 198 -22.38 38.77 -23.46
C LYS A 198 -22.08 40.27 -23.45
N HIS A 199 -20.90 40.68 -23.92
CA HIS A 199 -20.53 42.09 -23.98
C HIS A 199 -21.31 42.83 -25.09
N SER A 200 -21.52 42.21 -26.24
CA SER A 200 -22.29 42.77 -27.37
C SER A 200 -23.79 42.90 -27.07
N SER A 201 -24.38 41.92 -26.37
CA SER A 201 -25.81 41.97 -25.98
C SER A 201 -26.12 43.01 -24.90
N LYS A 202 -25.13 43.37 -24.07
CA LYS A 202 -25.27 44.40 -23.03
C LYS A 202 -25.16 45.83 -23.57
N GLN A 203 -24.57 46.01 -24.75
CA GLN A 203 -24.44 47.30 -25.47
C GLN A 203 -25.65 47.62 -26.36
N ARG A 204 -26.57 46.66 -26.59
CA ARG A 204 -27.79 46.81 -27.40
C ARG A 204 -29.08 47.08 -26.59
N LYS A 205 -28.97 47.33 -25.28
CA LYS A 205 -30.06 47.80 -24.41
C LYS A 205 -29.73 49.18 -23.89
#